data_AF-A0A1A6GP65-F1
#
_entry.id   AF-A0A1A6GP65-F1
#
_cell.length_a   1.000
_cell.length_b   1.000
_cell.length_c   1.000
_cell.angle_alpha   90.00
_cell.angle_beta   90.00
_cell.angle_gamma   90.00
#
_symmetry.space_group_name_H-M   'P 1'
#
loop_
_entity.id
_entity.type
_entity.pdbx_description
1 polymer ?
#
loop_
_entity_poly.entity_id
_entity_poly.type
_entity_poly.pdbx_seq_one_letter_code
_entity_poly.pdbx_strand_id
1 'polypeptide(L)' 'KGETVKKMREESGARINISEGNCPERIVTITGPTDAIFKAFAMIAYKFEE' A
#
# COMPACT_ATOMS: atom_id res chain seq x y z
N LYS A 1 -9.34 11.34 -1.85
CA LYS A 1 -8.37 10.43 -2.53
C LYS A 1 -7.15 10.29 -1.62
N GLY A 2 -7.00 9.17 -0.91
CA GLY A 2 -5.93 8.97 0.08
C GLY A 2 -6.35 8.24 1.34
N GLU A 3 -7.66 8.15 1.61
CA GLU A 3 -8.18 7.46 2.79
C GLU A 3 -7.87 5.95 2.77
N THR A 4 -7.97 5.30 1.62
CA THR A 4 -7.63 3.88 1.45
C THR A 4 -6.16 3.60 1.80
N VAL A 5 -5.25 4.42 1.29
CA VAL A 5 -3.80 4.28 1.58
C VAL A 5 -3.51 4.58 3.04
N LYS A 6 -4.23 5.54 3.64
CA LYS A 6 -4.11 5.85 5.06
C LYS A 6 -4.55 4.65 5.93
N LYS A 7 -5.71 4.06 5.63
CA LYS A 7 -6.19 2.82 6.28
C LYS A 7 -5.19 1.67 6.13
N MET A 8 -4.68 1.45 4.91
CA MET A 8 -3.68 0.40 4.67
C MET A 8 -2.41 0.60 5.51
N ARG A 9 -1.94 1.84 5.68
CA ARG A 9 -0.79 2.16 6.55
C ARG A 9 -1.09 1.86 8.01
N GLU A 10 -2.26 2.28 8.50
CA GLU A 10 -2.67 2.08 9.90
C GLU A 10 -2.92 0.59 10.23
N GLU A 11 -3.60 -0.15 9.35
CA GLU A 11 -3.96 -1.54 9.58
C GLU A 11 -2.82 -2.54 9.34
N SER A 12 -1.94 -2.28 8.38
CA SER A 12 -0.78 -3.15 8.13
C SER A 12 0.35 -2.92 9.13
N GLY A 13 0.46 -1.71 9.68
CA GLY A 13 1.66 -1.29 10.41
C GLY A 13 2.92 -1.17 9.53
N ALA A 14 2.77 -1.29 8.20
CA ALA A 14 3.87 -1.13 7.25
C ALA A 14 3.95 0.31 6.76
N ARG A 15 5.18 0.74 6.42
CA ARG A 15 5.41 2.01 5.74
C ARG A 15 5.13 1.82 4.24
N ILE A 16 4.07 2.45 3.75
CA ILE A 16 3.65 2.37 2.35
C ILE A 16 3.92 3.71 1.67
N ASN A 17 4.77 3.74 0.65
CA ASN A 17 5.02 4.92 -0.20
C ASN A 17 4.50 4.66 -1.61
N ILE A 18 3.94 5.69 -2.25
CA ILE A 18 3.44 5.60 -3.63
C ILE A 18 4.13 6.68 -4.42
N SER A 19 4.79 6.32 -5.52
CA SER A 19 5.52 7.28 -6.36
C SER A 19 4.61 8.44 -6.77
N GLU A 20 5.10 9.66 -6.60
CA GLU A 20 4.42 10.87 -7.05
C GLU A 20 4.62 11.05 -8.56
N GLY A 21 3.62 11.60 -9.23
CA GLY A 21 3.62 11.77 -10.68
C GLY A 21 2.31 11.35 -11.32
N ASN A 22 1.95 12.02 -12.42
CA ASN A 22 0.75 11.71 -13.21
C ASN A 22 1.06 10.70 -14.31
N CYS A 23 1.74 9.61 -13.94
CA CYS A 23 2.11 8.52 -14.84
C CYS A 23 1.08 7.39 -14.74
N PRO A 24 0.78 6.69 -15.85
CA PRO A 24 -0.18 5.58 -15.85
C PRO A 24 0.29 4.40 -14.95
N GLU A 25 1.60 4.20 -14.83
CA GLU A 25 2.19 3.29 -13.87
C GLU A 25 2.70 4.04 -12.64
N ARG A 26 2.41 3.50 -11.45
CA ARG A 26 2.90 4.03 -10.18
C ARG A 26 3.52 2.91 -9.38
N ILE A 27 4.63 3.21 -8.72
CA ILE A 27 5.37 2.24 -7.91
C ILE A 27 4.91 2.37 -6.46
N VAL A 28 4.48 1.25 -5.86
CA VAL A 28 4.18 1.17 -4.44
C VAL A 28 5.36 0.51 -3.73
N THR A 29 5.99 1.23 -2.81
CA THR A 29 7.08 0.72 -1.97
C THR A 29 6.53 0.41 -0.58
N ILE A 30 6.71 -0.82 -0.12
CA ILE A 30 6.30 -1.27 1.22
C ILE A 30 7.56 -1.60 2.01
N THR A 31 7.66 -1.07 3.23
CA THR A 31 8.81 -1.30 4.10
C THR A 31 8.34 -1.56 5.52
N GLY A 32 8.91 -2.57 6.17
CA GLY A 32 8.54 -2.97 7.52
C GLY A 32 8.96 -4.42 7.81
N PRO A 33 8.55 -4.97 8.95
CA PRO A 33 8.70 -6.39 9.24
C PRO A 33 7.87 -7.23 8.25
N THR A 34 8.29 -8.48 8.03
CA THR A 34 7.72 -9.38 7.02
C THR A 34 6.20 -9.54 7.16
N ASP A 35 5.69 -9.66 8.39
CA ASP A 35 4.25 -9.80 8.66
C ASP A 35 3.45 -8.55 8.22
N ALA A 36 4.00 -7.37 8.50
CA ALA A 36 3.39 -6.10 8.11
C ALA A 36 3.41 -5.91 6.59
N ILE A 37 4.52 -6.28 5.93
CA ILE A 37 4.63 -6.27 4.47
C ILE A 37 3.58 -7.18 3.84
N PHE A 38 3.46 -8.43 4.34
CA PHE A 38 2.51 -9.39 3.80
C PHE A 38 1.06 -8.91 3.95
N LYS A 39 0.73 -8.35 5.12
CA LYS A 39 -0.60 -7.78 5.38
C LYS A 39 -0.91 -6.59 4.47
N ALA A 40 0.04 -5.68 4.29
CA ALA A 40 -0.09 -4.55 3.37
C ALA A 40 -0.29 -5.02 1.92
N PHE A 41 0.52 -5.99 1.49
CA PHE A 41 0.44 -6.57 0.14
C PHE A 41 -0.93 -7.21 -0.13
N ALA A 42 -1.45 -8.01 0.81
CA ALA A 42 -2.76 -8.64 0.67
C ALA A 42 -3.89 -7.61 0.54
N MET A 43 -3.88 -6.55 1.36
CA MET A 43 -4.87 -5.48 1.27
C MET A 43 -4.81 -4.73 -0.07
N ILE A 44 -3.60 -4.46 -0.57
CA ILE A 44 -3.40 -3.80 -1.86
C ILE A 44 -3.90 -4.69 -3.00
N ALA A 45 -3.54 -5.98 -3.01
CA ALA A 45 -3.97 -6.94 -4.02
C ALA A 45 -5.50 -7.06 -4.07
N TYR A 46 -6.14 -7.21 -2.90
CA TYR A 46 -7.60 -7.25 -2.80
C TYR A 46 -8.24 -5.99 -3.39
N LYS A 47 -7.64 -4.82 -3.16
CA LYS A 47 -8.17 -3.54 -3.68
C LYS A 47 -8.00 -3.38 -5.20
N PHE A 48 -7.09 -4.13 -5.83
CA PHE A 48 -6.94 -4.14 -7.30
C PHE A 48 -7.94 -5.08 -7.99
N GLU A 49 -8.43 -6.10 -7.29
CA GLU A 49 -9.47 -7.02 -7.81
C GLU A 49 -10.89 -6.44 -7.70
N GLU A 50 -11.09 -5.42 -6.85
CA GLU A 50 -12.35 -4.69 -6.64
C GLU A 50 -12.55 -3.57 -7.67
#